data_AF-A0A8T1WUS9-F1
#
_entry.id   AF-A0A8T1WUS9-F1
#
_cell.length_a   1.000
_cell.length_b   1.000
_cell.length_c   1.000
_cell.angle_alpha   90.00
_cell.angle_beta   90.00
_cell.angle_gamma   90.00
#
_symmetry.space_group_name_H-M   'P 1'
#
loop_
_entity.id
_entity.type
_entity.pdbx_description
1 polymer ?
#
loop_
_entity_poly.entity_id
_entity_poly.type
_entity_poly.pdbx_seq_one_letter_code
_entity_poly.pdbx_strand_id
1 'polypeptide(L)' 'MDEEEQLAFFLEWYDSQSGQKKEYIMHYHGDNTVELVERKTRKLFLKRIHIPTVTLDDLYIGGSVNV' A
#
# COMPACT_ATOMS: atom_id res chain seq x y z
N MET A 1 -25.17 -6.44 -2.03
CA MET A 1 -24.11 -5.46 -2.30
C MET A 1 -22.89 -6.07 -1.68
N ASP A 2 -22.04 -6.68 -2.49
CA ASP A 2 -20.78 -7.21 -1.97
C ASP A 2 -20.00 -6.02 -1.41
N GLU A 3 -19.84 -5.99 -0.10
CA GLU A 3 -18.88 -5.11 0.54
C GLU A 3 -17.52 -5.58 0.02
N GLU A 4 -17.01 -4.95 -1.05
CA GLU A 4 -15.64 -5.16 -1.48
C GLU A 4 -14.77 -5.02 -0.23
N GLU A 5 -14.09 -6.09 0.17
CA GLU A 5 -13.19 -6.08 1.31
C GLU A 5 -12.07 -5.07 1.00
N GLN A 6 -12.25 -3.86 1.52
CA GLN A 6 -11.29 -2.76 1.41
C GLN A 6 -10.47 -2.76 2.68
N LEU A 7 -9.22 -3.16 2.56
CA LEU A 7 -8.26 -3.13 3.66
C LEU A 7 -7.34 -1.93 3.51
N ALA A 8 -6.96 -1.33 4.63
CA ALA A 8 -6.04 -0.22 4.67
C ALA A 8 -4.90 -0.51 5.64
N PHE A 9 -3.67 -0.37 5.16
CA PHE A 9 -2.45 -0.62 5.92
C PHE A 9 -1.61 0.65 6.00
N PHE A 10 -1.05 0.93 7.18
CA PHE A 10 -0.03 1.95 7.34
C PHE A 10 1.33 1.36 6.97
N LEU A 11 2.03 2.02 6.05
CA LEU A 11 3.34 1.61 5.58
C LEU A 11 4.38 2.69 5.87
N GLU A 12 5.62 2.23 6.06
CA GLU A 12 6.81 3.08 6.05
C GLU A 12 7.68 2.67 4.87
N TRP A 13 8.02 3.62 4.01
CA TRP A 13 8.98 3.42 2.92
C TRP A 13 10.27 4.17 3.23
N TYR A 14 11.38 3.44 3.17
CA TYR A 14 12.72 4.00 3.33
C TYR A 14 13.27 4.39 1.96
N ASP A 15 13.46 5.68 1.74
CA ASP A 15 14.13 6.21 0.56
C ASP A 15 15.65 6.16 0.77
N SER A 16 16.31 5.23 0.07
CA SER A 16 17.75 5.02 0.19
C SER A 16 18.60 6.19 -0.31
N GLN A 17 18.06 7.06 -1.16
CA GLN A 17 18.80 8.22 -1.68
C GLN A 17 18.81 9.37 -0.68
N SER A 18 17.68 9.63 -0.03
CA SER A 18 17.54 10.74 0.94
C SER A 18 17.77 10.32 2.39
N GLY A 19 17.79 9.01 2.68
CA GLY A 19 17.84 8.46 4.04
C GLY A 19 16.55 8.72 4.84
N GLN A 20 15.48 9.18 4.18
CA GLN A 20 14.24 9.57 4.83
C GLN A 20 13.23 8.42 4.83
N LYS A 21 12.44 8.38 5.89
CA LYS A 21 11.29 7.49 6.01
C LYS A 21 10.03 8.26 5.65
N LYS A 22 9.31 7.79 4.64
CA LYS A 22 8.02 8.33 4.21
C LYS A 22 6.90 7.40 4.65
N GLU A 23 5.82 8.00 5.14
CA GLU A 23 4.65 7.26 5.62
C GLU A 23 3.56 7.25 4.55
N TYR A 24 3.06 6.07 4.24
CA TYR A 24 2.00 5.86 3.26
C TYR A 24 0.82 5.12 3.88
N ILE A 25 -0.33 5.27 3.23
CA ILE A 25 -1.51 4.44 3.43
C ILE A 25 -1.68 3.63 2.16
N MET A 26 -1.65 2.30 2.29
CA MET A 26 -1.97 1.39 1.21
C MET A 26 -3.40 0.93 1.34
N HIS A 27 -4.17 1.15 0.29
CA HIS A 27 -5.50 0.54 0.15
C HIS A 27 -5.35 -0.69 -0.71
N TYR A 28 -5.77 -1.84 -0.19
CA TYR A 28 -5.89 -3.08 -0.93
C TYR A 28 -7.36 -3.32 -1.25
N HIS A 29 -7.64 -3.55 -2.52
CA HIS A 29 -8.95 -3.91 -3.02
C HIS A 29 -8.97 -5.42 -3.29
N GLY A 30 -10.11 -6.08 -3.01
CA GLY A 30 -10.27 -7.53 -3.15
C GLY A 30 -10.06 -8.13 -4.56
N ASP A 31 -9.69 -7.33 -5.56
CA ASP A 31 -9.29 -7.74 -6.91
C ASP A 31 -7.76 -7.76 -7.11
N ASN A 32 -6.98 -7.87 -6.03
CA ASN A 32 -5.51 -7.80 -6.03
C ASN A 32 -4.97 -6.49 -6.61
N THR A 33 -5.71 -5.39 -6.44
CA THR A 33 -5.22 -4.06 -6.79
C THR A 33 -4.94 -3.26 -5.53
N VAL A 34 -3.96 -2.37 -5.63
CA VAL A 34 -3.59 -1.47 -4.54
C VAL A 34 -3.40 -0.04 -5.02
N GLU A 35 -3.63 0.90 -4.12
CA GLU A 35 -3.23 2.30 -4.29
C GLU A 35 -2.46 2.80 -3.06
N LEU A 36 -1.54 3.75 -3.28
CA LEU A 36 -0.74 4.36 -2.20
C LEU A 36 -1.01 5.86 -2.12
N VAL A 37 -1.33 6.31 -0.92
CA VAL A 37 -1.51 7.72 -0.59
C VAL A 37 -0.48 8.12 0.44
N GLU A 38 0.22 9.24 0.23
CA GLU A 38 1.08 9.81 1.27
C GLU A 38 0.25 10.20 2.50
N ARG A 39 0.63 9.69 3.67
CA ARG A 39 -0.13 9.90 4.91
C ARG A 39 -0.21 11.37 5.32
N LYS A 40 0.91 12.10 5.21
CA LYS A 40 1.02 13.50 5.68
C LYS A 40 0.34 14.48 4.75
N THR A 41 0.57 14.33 3.45
CA THR A 41 0.07 15.28 2.44
C THR A 41 -1.29 14.89 1.88
N ARG A 42 -1.74 13.64 2.13
CA ARG A 42 -2.92 13.01 1.51
C ARG A 42 -2.88 13.02 -0.02
N LYS A 43 -1.69 13.18 -0.61
CA LYS A 43 -1.51 13.16 -2.06
C LYS A 43 -1.39 11.71 -2.52
N LEU A 44 -2.05 11.42 -3.64
CA LEU A 44 -1.90 10.15 -4.34
C LEU A 44 -0.45 10.00 -4.80
N PHE A 45 0.21 8.94 -4.35
CA PHE A 45 1.57 8.61 -4.74
C PHE A 45 1.57 7.57 -5.86
N LEU A 46 0.79 6.51 -5.68
CA LEU A 46 0.59 5.44 -6.66
C LEU A 46 -0.90 5.29 -6.93
N LYS A 47 -1.30 5.45 -8.19
CA LYS A 47 -2.67 5.14 -8.64
C LYS A 47 -2.96 3.65 -8.45
N ARG A 48 -4.24 3.28 -8.41
CA ARG A 48 -4.67 1.87 -8.38
C ARG A 48 -3.98 1.06 -9.47
N ILE A 49 -3.17 0.07 -9.07
CA ILE A 49 -2.51 -0.88 -9.97
C ILE A 49 -2.75 -2.31 -9.49
N HIS A 50 -2.72 -3.26 -10.42
CA HIS A 50 -2.70 -4.68 -10.09
C HIS A 50 -1.27 -5.11 -9.76
N ILE A 51 -1.08 -5.82 -8.65
CA ILE A 51 0.22 -6.39 -8.29
C ILE A 51 0.09 -7.92 -8.28
N PRO A 52 0.53 -8.60 -9.35
CA PRO A 52 0.35 -10.05 -9.46
C PRO A 52 1.19 -10.85 -8.46
N THR A 53 2.22 -10.22 -7.87
CA THR A 53 3.16 -10.84 -6.92
C THR A 53 2.77 -10.67 -5.46
N VAL A 54 1.66 -9.98 -5.17
CA VAL A 54 1.23 -9.67 -3.80
C VAL A 54 -0.20 -10.16 -3.61
N THR A 55 -0.36 -11.14 -2.74
CA THR A 55 -1.66 -11.65 -2.32
C THR A 55 -2.03 -11.11 -0.96
N LEU A 56 -3.31 -11.25 -0.57
CA LEU A 56 -3.75 -10.84 0.77
C LEU A 56 -2.97 -11.53 1.89
N ASP A 57 -2.56 -12.79 1.70
CA ASP A 57 -1.78 -13.55 2.67
C ASP A 57 -0.37 -12.98 2.89
N ASP A 58 0.15 -12.23 1.91
CA ASP A 58 1.44 -11.53 2.02
C ASP A 58 1.32 -10.20 2.80
N LEU A 59 0.09 -9.71 3.03
CA LEU A 59 -0.20 -8.43 3.67
C LEU A 59 -0.50 -8.60 5.16
N TYR A 60 0.55 -8.55 5.98
CA TYR A 60 0.45 -8.61 7.44
C TYR A 60 1.34 -7.58 8.13
N ILE A 61 1.03 -7.27 9.39
CA ILE A 61 1.77 -6.29 10.19
C ILE A 61 3.21 -6.80 10.40
N GLY A 62 4.19 -5.97 10.01
CA GLY A 62 5.61 -6.32 10.06
C GLY A 62 6.15 -6.96 8.79
N GLY A 63 5.29 -7.32 7.83
CA GLY A 63 5.68 -7.73 6.49
C GLY A 63 6.28 -6.58 5.69
N SER A 64 7.08 -6.90 4.67
CA SER A 64 7.67 -5.94 3.74
C SER A 64 7.38 -6.40 2.32
N VAL A 65 6.88 -5.49 1.49
CA VAL A 65 6.45 -5.78 0.12
C VAL A 65 7.17 -4.83 -0.83
N ASN A 66 7.61 -5.35 -1.98
CA ASN A 66 8.11 -4.55 -3.08
C ASN A 66 7.02 -4.43 -4.14
N VAL A 67 6.69 -3.18 -4.50
CA VAL A 67 5.70 -2.81 -5.51
C VAL A 67 6.41 -2.39 -6.79
#